data_AF-A0A9D7NGS0-F1
#
_entry.id   AF-A0A9D7NGS0-F1
#
_cell.length_a   1.000
_cell.length_b   1.000
_cell.length_c   1.000
_cell.angle_alpha   90.00
_cell.angle_beta   90.00
_cell.angle_gamma   90.00
#
_symmetry.space_group_name_H-M   'P 1'
#
loop_
_entity.id
_entity.type
_entity.pdbx_description
1 polymer ?
#
loop_
_entity_poly.entity_id
_entity_poly.type
_entity_poly.pdbx_seq_one_letter_code
_entity_poly.pdbx_strand_id
1 'polypeptide(L)'
;MRKHLLFLLFLFSMRQVHAQDPVFSQFFAAPLHLNPAFAGVSHAPRFMLNHRNQWPSWPNAYQTYAIAYEQGLPSLNSGIGASITADDAGNGIYQTRQFSLFYSYQVKANDELAIKLGVEAGAFRSQLAWDKLVFGDQLDPIDGLGSNGQGYSSEEIRPDNLGNNQIDFSAGILAFSDKFYGGIALQHLNNFNENLLNTGSSALLIGHPMRLSVHGGAQFDLGGNGKNGQAVFFAPSVLYVRQAEFSQFMLGGYWGFGPVFAGAWYRNSGKNPDAAIGLIGYRYGVLRLG
;
A
#
# COMPACT_ATOMS: atom_id res chain seq x y z
N MET A 1 10.09 -38.30 -26.38
CA MET A 1 8.85 -38.26 -25.58
C MET A 1 9.02 -37.58 -24.21
N ARG A 2 9.98 -37.99 -23.36
CA ARG A 2 10.21 -37.36 -22.02
C ARG A 2 10.50 -35.85 -22.04
N LYS A 3 11.26 -35.35 -23.04
CA LYS A 3 11.62 -33.91 -23.16
C LYS A 3 10.42 -33.03 -23.53
N HIS A 4 9.50 -33.53 -24.37
CA HIS A 4 8.28 -32.80 -24.75
C HIS A 4 7.25 -32.77 -23.61
N LEU A 5 7.23 -33.80 -22.76
CA LEU A 5 6.37 -33.84 -21.57
C LEU A 5 6.80 -32.81 -20.52
N LEU A 6 8.11 -32.64 -20.30
CA LEU A 6 8.66 -31.61 -19.42
C LEU A 6 8.39 -30.19 -19.93
N PHE A 7 8.49 -29.97 -21.25
CA PHE A 7 8.17 -28.68 -21.88
C PHE A 7 6.67 -28.33 -21.77
N LEU A 8 5.78 -29.32 -21.94
CA LEU A 8 4.33 -29.15 -21.74
C LEU A 8 3.96 -28.90 -20.28
N LEU A 9 4.64 -29.55 -19.32
CA LEU A 9 4.48 -29.30 -17.88
C LEU A 9 4.95 -27.89 -17.49
N PHE A 10 6.02 -27.39 -18.11
CA PHE A 10 6.52 -26.04 -17.92
C PHE A 10 5.54 -24.98 -18.48
N LEU A 11 5.00 -25.20 -19.69
CA LEU A 11 3.96 -24.34 -20.28
C LEU A 11 2.67 -24.29 -19.43
N PHE A 12 2.30 -25.40 -18.77
CA PHE A 12 1.14 -25.46 -17.86
C PHE A 12 1.39 -24.81 -16.49
N SER A 13 2.63 -24.44 -16.18
CA SER A 13 3.01 -23.80 -14.90
C SER A 13 3.07 -22.28 -14.95
N MET A 14 2.75 -21.67 -16.10
CA MET A 14 2.58 -20.21 -16.25
C MET A 14 1.32 -19.74 -15.52
N ARG A 15 1.37 -19.69 -14.19
CA ARG A 15 0.36 -18.97 -13.40
C ARG A 15 0.56 -17.48 -13.60
N GLN A 16 -0.55 -16.78 -13.82
CA GLN A 16 -0.55 -15.33 -13.88
C GLN A 16 -0.08 -14.78 -12.52
N VAL A 17 0.98 -13.98 -12.55
CA VAL A 17 1.46 -13.26 -11.37
C VAL A 17 0.79 -11.90 -11.40
N HIS A 18 -0.04 -11.61 -10.41
CA HIS A 18 -0.58 -10.28 -10.23
C HIS A 18 0.37 -9.46 -9.34
N ALA A 19 0.70 -8.25 -9.77
CA ALA A 19 1.36 -7.30 -8.90
C ALA A 19 0.39 -6.87 -7.78
N GLN A 20 0.96 -6.50 -6.64
CA GLN A 20 0.24 -5.98 -5.48
C GLN A 20 0.85 -4.67 -5.07
N ASP A 21 0.02 -3.78 -4.56
CA ASP A 21 0.52 -2.55 -3.98
C ASP A 21 1.18 -2.79 -2.63
N PRO A 22 2.15 -1.96 -2.25
CA PRO A 22 2.67 -1.96 -0.89
C PRO A 22 1.55 -1.72 0.14
N VAL A 23 1.36 -2.68 1.04
CA VAL A 23 0.47 -2.54 2.21
C VAL A 23 1.30 -2.25 3.46
N PHE A 24 1.02 -1.11 4.10
CA PHE A 24 1.62 -0.74 5.38
C PHE A 24 1.05 -1.60 6.53
N SER A 25 1.93 -2.03 7.43
CA SER A 25 1.53 -2.77 8.64
C SER A 25 0.69 -1.89 9.58
N GLN A 26 1.04 -0.61 9.72
CA GLN A 26 0.29 0.40 10.46
C GLN A 26 -0.64 1.17 9.52
N PHE A 27 -1.64 0.49 8.94
CA PHE A 27 -2.55 1.10 7.95
C PHE A 27 -3.26 2.37 8.46
N PHE A 28 -3.55 2.45 9.76
CA PHE A 28 -4.15 3.63 10.40
C PHE A 28 -3.22 4.86 10.42
N ALA A 29 -1.91 4.65 10.27
CA ALA A 29 -0.90 5.71 10.20
C ALA A 29 -0.66 6.23 8.78
N ALA A 30 -1.30 5.64 7.76
CA ALA A 30 -1.30 6.08 6.38
C ALA A 30 -2.74 6.14 5.81
N PRO A 31 -3.64 6.96 6.39
CA PRO A 31 -5.07 6.94 6.07
C PRO A 31 -5.39 7.35 4.62
N LEU A 32 -4.67 8.31 4.04
CA LEU A 32 -4.86 8.67 2.63
C LEU A 32 -4.49 7.52 1.67
N HIS A 33 -3.47 6.71 2.02
CA HIS A 33 -3.12 5.49 1.26
C HIS A 33 -4.21 4.42 1.36
N LEU A 34 -4.98 4.43 2.45
CA LEU A 34 -6.02 3.45 2.72
C LEU A 34 -7.35 3.78 2.06
N ASN A 35 -7.81 5.02 2.16
CA ASN A 35 -9.10 5.45 1.63
C ASN A 35 -9.11 6.98 1.39
N PRO A 36 -9.41 7.45 0.15
CA PRO A 36 -9.43 8.88 -0.15
C PRO A 36 -10.44 9.68 0.67
N ALA A 37 -11.49 9.03 1.20
CA ALA A 37 -12.47 9.68 2.07
C ALA A 37 -11.91 10.12 3.44
N PHE A 38 -10.70 9.69 3.81
CA PHE A 38 -10.03 10.22 4.99
C PHE A 38 -9.52 11.66 4.82
N ALA A 39 -9.42 12.18 3.59
CA ALA A 39 -8.90 13.53 3.36
C ALA A 39 -9.59 14.57 4.23
N GLY A 40 -8.80 15.26 5.05
CA GLY A 40 -9.26 16.32 5.95
C GLY A 40 -10.18 15.82 7.04
N VAL A 41 -10.03 14.57 7.49
CA VAL A 41 -10.72 14.04 8.70
C VAL A 41 -10.16 14.68 9.98
N SER A 42 -8.89 15.09 9.96
CA SER A 42 -8.28 15.78 11.09
C SER A 42 -8.76 17.22 11.20
N HIS A 43 -8.88 17.70 12.44
CA HIS A 43 -9.31 19.07 12.75
C HIS A 43 -8.25 20.12 12.38
N ALA A 44 -6.98 19.71 12.31
CA ALA A 44 -5.87 20.54 11.90
C ALA A 44 -5.19 19.93 10.67
N PRO A 45 -4.44 20.74 9.89
CA PRO A 45 -3.58 20.22 8.84
C PRO A 45 -2.64 19.15 9.40
N ARG A 46 -2.51 18.04 8.68
CA ARG A 46 -1.69 16.91 9.09
C ARG A 46 -0.68 16.57 8.01
N PHE A 47 0.59 16.49 8.41
CA PHE A 47 1.67 15.96 7.61
C PHE A 47 2.02 14.55 8.10
N MET A 48 2.28 13.63 7.18
CA MET A 48 2.57 12.23 7.45
C MET A 48 3.78 11.80 6.62
N LEU A 49 4.67 11.06 7.26
CA LEU A 49 5.80 10.39 6.63
C LEU A 49 5.79 8.95 7.08
N ASN A 50 5.77 8.02 6.12
CA ASN A 50 5.81 6.60 6.35
C ASN A 50 6.98 6.01 5.57
N HIS A 51 7.73 5.11 6.21
CA HIS A 51 8.77 4.32 5.58
C HIS A 51 8.53 2.85 5.90
N ARG A 52 8.65 2.01 4.89
CA ARG A 52 8.44 0.56 4.98
C ARG A 52 9.61 -0.15 4.34
N ASN A 53 10.27 -1.00 5.11
CA ASN A 53 11.30 -1.91 4.63
C ASN A 53 10.77 -3.35 4.79
N GLN A 54 10.51 -4.03 3.66
CA GLN A 54 10.03 -5.41 3.65
C GLN A 54 11.15 -6.35 3.23
N TRP A 55 11.30 -7.44 4.00
CA TRP A 55 12.39 -8.41 3.88
C TRP A 55 13.78 -7.79 4.05
N PRO A 56 14.05 -7.14 5.19
CA PRO A 56 15.31 -6.41 5.42
C PRO A 56 16.55 -7.31 5.39
N SER A 57 16.39 -8.61 5.60
CA SER A 57 17.48 -9.60 5.48
C SER A 57 17.99 -9.75 4.04
N TRP A 58 17.21 -9.33 3.04
CA TRP A 58 17.62 -9.26 1.64
C TRP A 58 17.91 -7.80 1.29
N PRO A 59 19.13 -7.47 0.84
CA PRO A 59 19.54 -6.09 0.60
C PRO A 59 18.56 -5.34 -0.31
N ASN A 60 17.81 -4.41 0.28
CA ASN A 60 16.84 -3.54 -0.40
C ASN A 60 15.83 -4.31 -1.27
N ALA A 61 15.31 -5.43 -0.76
CA ALA A 61 14.31 -6.20 -1.49
C ALA A 61 13.08 -5.36 -1.85
N TYR A 62 12.51 -4.66 -0.86
CA TYR A 62 11.39 -3.75 -1.06
C TYR A 62 11.48 -2.57 -0.09
N GLN A 63 11.56 -1.36 -0.61
CA GLN A 63 11.51 -0.12 0.16
C GLN A 63 10.40 0.78 -0.34
N THR A 64 9.49 1.16 0.55
CA THR A 64 8.40 2.08 0.24
C THR A 64 8.50 3.33 1.11
N TYR A 65 8.37 4.49 0.49
CA TYR A 65 8.30 5.79 1.14
C TYR A 65 6.95 6.41 0.77
N ALA A 66 6.24 6.95 1.76
CA ALA A 66 5.04 7.73 1.52
C ALA A 66 5.09 9.02 2.32
N ILE A 67 4.79 10.12 1.65
CA ILE A 67 4.62 11.44 2.26
C ILE A 67 3.21 11.90 1.92
N ALA A 68 2.49 12.40 2.91
CA ALA A 68 1.13 12.86 2.70
C ALA A 68 0.82 14.11 3.52
N TYR A 69 0.01 14.98 2.93
CA TYR A 69 -0.57 16.15 3.56
C TYR A 69 -2.08 16.09 3.42
N GLU A 70 -2.79 16.49 4.45
CA GLU A 70 -4.25 16.70 4.37
C GLU A 70 -4.72 17.82 5.28
N GLN A 71 -5.88 18.37 4.93
CA GLN A 71 -6.53 19.44 5.66
C GLN A 71 -8.04 19.43 5.45
N GLY A 72 -8.79 19.64 6.53
CA GLY A 72 -10.22 19.91 6.47
C GLY A 72 -10.50 21.37 6.06
N LEU A 73 -11.56 21.57 5.28
CA LEU A 73 -12.10 22.86 4.86
C LEU A 73 -13.54 22.99 5.40
N PRO A 74 -13.72 23.36 6.69
CA PRO A 74 -15.03 23.33 7.34
C PRO A 74 -16.08 24.20 6.66
N SER A 75 -15.69 25.33 6.05
CA SER A 75 -16.59 26.23 5.34
C SER A 75 -17.24 25.60 4.10
N LEU A 76 -16.64 24.53 3.56
CA LEU A 76 -17.13 23.81 2.39
C LEU A 76 -17.69 22.43 2.73
N ASN A 77 -17.64 22.02 4.01
CA ASN A 77 -17.82 20.62 4.43
C ASN A 77 -16.91 19.65 3.65
N SER A 78 -15.71 20.10 3.27
CA SER A 78 -14.81 19.33 2.42
C SER A 78 -13.49 19.04 3.12
N GLY A 79 -12.70 18.14 2.56
CA GLY A 79 -11.30 17.96 2.88
C GLY A 79 -10.47 17.83 1.61
N ILE A 80 -9.22 18.26 1.70
CA ILE A 80 -8.26 18.12 0.61
C ILE A 80 -7.02 17.41 1.12
N GLY A 81 -6.30 16.77 0.20
CA GLY A 81 -5.01 16.18 0.51
C GLY A 81 -4.15 16.00 -0.73
N ALA A 82 -2.88 15.73 -0.49
CA ALA A 82 -1.92 15.34 -1.51
C ALA A 82 -0.99 14.27 -0.93
N SER A 83 -0.52 13.35 -1.76
CA SER A 83 0.49 12.39 -1.36
C SER A 83 1.49 12.11 -2.47
N ILE A 84 2.68 11.68 -2.06
CA ILE A 84 3.68 11.07 -2.91
C ILE A 84 4.01 9.72 -2.31
N THR A 85 3.86 8.67 -3.10
CA THR A 85 4.31 7.32 -2.76
C THR A 85 5.40 6.92 -3.75
N ALA A 86 6.51 6.40 -3.24
CA ALA A 86 7.60 5.85 -4.03
C ALA A 86 7.92 4.45 -3.50
N ASP A 87 7.89 3.47 -4.40
CA ASP A 87 8.28 2.09 -4.10
C ASP A 87 9.49 1.70 -4.94
N ASP A 88 10.44 1.05 -4.30
CA ASP A 88 11.64 0.50 -4.91
C ASP A 88 11.68 -1.01 -4.61
N ALA A 89 11.56 -1.79 -5.68
CA ALA A 89 11.58 -3.24 -5.65
C ALA A 89 12.86 -3.78 -6.31
N GLY A 90 13.50 -4.74 -5.64
CA GLY A 90 14.70 -5.42 -6.13
C GLY A 90 15.91 -4.49 -6.22
N ASN A 91 16.14 -3.63 -5.22
CA ASN A 91 17.30 -2.72 -5.18
C ASN A 91 17.42 -1.81 -6.42
N GLY A 92 16.29 -1.25 -6.83
CA GLY A 92 16.12 -0.31 -7.92
C GLY A 92 15.99 -0.96 -9.28
N ILE A 93 15.66 -2.25 -9.35
CA ILE A 93 15.30 -2.94 -10.59
C ILE A 93 13.95 -2.41 -11.08
N TYR A 94 12.95 -2.39 -10.22
CA TYR A 94 11.62 -1.88 -10.55
C TYR A 94 11.23 -0.77 -9.58
N GLN A 95 10.86 0.38 -10.10
CA GLN A 95 10.53 1.56 -9.31
C GLN A 95 9.16 2.08 -9.72
N THR A 96 8.30 2.33 -8.74
CA THR A 96 7.01 2.99 -8.96
C THR A 96 6.94 4.29 -8.17
N ARG A 97 6.30 5.30 -8.75
CA ARG A 97 6.09 6.60 -8.12
C ARG A 97 4.68 7.06 -8.44
N GLN A 98 3.97 7.53 -7.44
CA GLN A 98 2.63 8.06 -7.58
C GLN A 98 2.52 9.38 -6.85
N PHE A 99 2.06 10.41 -7.56
CA PHE A 99 1.61 11.66 -6.97
C PHE A 99 0.09 11.70 -7.03
N SER A 100 -0.57 11.83 -5.89
CA SER A 100 -2.03 11.82 -5.80
C SER A 100 -2.57 13.10 -5.19
N LEU A 101 -3.72 13.53 -5.70
CA LEU A 101 -4.55 14.59 -5.15
C LEU A 101 -5.87 14.00 -4.66
N PHE A 102 -6.31 14.44 -3.49
CA PHE A 102 -7.48 13.92 -2.81
C PHE A 102 -8.48 15.03 -2.56
N TYR A 103 -9.75 14.71 -2.76
CA TYR A 103 -10.87 15.54 -2.34
C TYR A 103 -11.88 14.67 -1.61
N SER A 104 -12.40 15.15 -0.48
CA SER A 104 -13.55 14.55 0.17
C SER A 104 -14.62 15.58 0.47
N TYR A 105 -15.87 15.11 0.51
CA TYR A 105 -17.03 15.88 0.92
C TYR A 105 -17.78 15.15 2.03
N GLN A 106 -18.12 15.90 3.09
CA GLN A 106 -18.79 15.38 4.28
C GLN A 106 -20.28 15.70 4.24
N VAL A 107 -21.09 14.67 4.39
CA VAL A 107 -22.53 14.70 4.57
C VAL A 107 -22.85 14.29 6.00
N LYS A 108 -23.59 15.13 6.73
CA LYS A 108 -24.14 14.74 8.03
C LYS A 108 -25.35 13.85 7.78
N ALA A 109 -25.31 12.60 8.23
CA ALA A 109 -26.44 11.69 8.13
C ALA A 109 -27.43 11.96 9.27
N ASN A 110 -26.92 12.20 10.48
CA ASN A 110 -27.65 12.67 11.65
C ASN A 110 -26.67 13.35 12.63
N ASP A 111 -27.11 13.66 13.85
CA ASP A 111 -26.29 14.35 14.86
C ASP A 111 -25.10 13.52 15.37
N GLU A 112 -25.15 12.20 15.21
CA GLU A 112 -24.16 11.24 15.73
C GLU A 112 -23.30 10.59 14.63
N LEU A 113 -23.73 10.68 13.36
CA LEU A 113 -23.14 9.99 12.22
C LEU A 113 -22.86 10.94 11.06
N ALA A 114 -21.60 10.99 10.66
CA ALA A 114 -21.15 11.66 9.45
C ALA A 114 -20.66 10.65 8.41
N ILE A 115 -20.88 10.96 7.14
CA ILE A 115 -20.40 10.19 5.99
C ILE A 115 -19.52 11.12 5.16
N LYS A 116 -18.33 10.65 4.79
CA LYS A 116 -17.45 11.29 3.82
C LYS A 116 -17.39 10.46 2.54
N LEU A 117 -17.52 11.15 1.41
CA LEU A 117 -17.27 10.62 0.08
C LEU A 117 -15.95 11.18 -0.40
N GLY A 118 -15.02 10.34 -0.81
CA GLY A 118 -13.68 10.73 -1.25
C GLY A 118 -13.37 10.27 -2.65
N VAL A 119 -12.62 11.09 -3.38
CA VAL A 119 -12.07 10.77 -4.70
C VAL A 119 -10.59 11.10 -4.72
N GLU A 120 -9.86 10.37 -5.56
CA GLU A 120 -8.43 10.52 -5.80
C GLU A 120 -8.18 10.58 -7.30
N ALA A 121 -7.27 11.46 -7.69
CA ALA A 121 -6.64 11.44 -9.01
C ALA A 121 -5.12 11.42 -8.83
N GLY A 122 -4.47 10.44 -9.45
CA GLY A 122 -3.04 10.21 -9.34
C GLY A 122 -2.33 10.24 -10.69
N ALA A 123 -1.09 10.72 -10.70
CA ALA A 123 -0.13 10.49 -11.77
C ALA A 123 0.81 9.38 -11.32
N PHE A 124 0.73 8.22 -11.98
CA PHE A 124 1.52 7.04 -11.70
C PHE A 124 2.64 6.89 -12.73
N ARG A 125 3.83 6.49 -12.27
CA ARG A 125 4.95 6.17 -13.13
C ARG A 125 5.63 4.88 -12.66
N SER A 126 5.77 3.91 -13.55
CA SER A 126 6.64 2.75 -13.36
C SER A 126 7.92 2.91 -14.19
N GLN A 127 9.02 2.35 -13.70
CA GLN A 127 10.32 2.35 -14.37
C GLN A 127 11.07 1.05 -14.09
N LEU A 128 11.72 0.51 -15.13
CA LEU A 128 12.54 -0.69 -15.08
C LEU A 128 14.00 -0.36 -15.38
N ALA A 129 14.91 -0.66 -14.45
CA ALA A 129 16.34 -0.62 -14.71
C ALA A 129 16.77 -1.93 -15.38
N TRP A 130 16.59 -1.99 -16.71
CA TRP A 130 16.91 -3.18 -17.52
C TRP A 130 18.32 -3.71 -17.27
N ASP A 131 19.29 -2.81 -17.15
CA ASP A 131 20.71 -3.14 -16.98
C ASP A 131 21.03 -3.77 -15.60
N LYS A 132 20.06 -3.82 -14.68
CA LYS A 132 20.17 -4.53 -13.40
C LYS A 132 19.51 -5.91 -13.41
N LEU A 133 18.80 -6.27 -14.49
CA LEU A 133 18.23 -7.59 -14.63
C LEU A 133 19.33 -8.61 -14.90
N VAL A 134 19.14 -9.81 -14.37
CA VAL A 134 19.96 -10.98 -14.69
C VAL A 134 19.03 -11.99 -15.33
N PHE A 135 19.25 -12.27 -16.61
CA PHE A 135 18.44 -13.23 -17.36
C PHE A 135 19.00 -14.65 -17.20
N GLY A 136 18.13 -15.64 -17.39
CA GLY A 136 18.47 -17.04 -17.16
C GLY A 136 19.56 -17.56 -18.11
N ASP A 137 19.64 -17.03 -19.33
CA ASP A 137 20.65 -17.34 -20.33
C ASP A 137 22.04 -16.78 -19.99
N GLN A 138 22.11 -15.80 -19.08
CA GLN A 138 23.36 -15.27 -18.56
C GLN A 138 23.98 -16.16 -17.46
N LEU A 139 23.22 -17.11 -16.92
CA LEU A 139 23.67 -17.95 -15.82
C LEU A 139 24.31 -19.24 -16.32
N ASP A 140 25.56 -19.47 -15.94
CA ASP A 140 26.21 -20.76 -16.05
C ASP A 140 25.57 -21.79 -15.09
N PRO A 141 25.26 -23.01 -15.54
CA PRO A 141 24.64 -24.03 -14.70
C PRO A 141 25.49 -24.47 -13.49
N ILE A 142 26.80 -24.26 -13.52
CA ILE A 142 27.75 -24.66 -12.49
C ILE A 142 28.15 -23.44 -11.65
N ASP A 143 28.52 -22.34 -12.30
CA ASP A 143 29.14 -21.17 -11.63
C ASP A 143 28.23 -19.93 -11.52
N GLY A 144 26.98 -20.00 -11.98
CA GLY A 144 26.05 -18.87 -11.97
C GLY A 144 26.55 -17.71 -12.85
N LEU A 145 26.75 -16.52 -12.28
CA LEU A 145 27.33 -15.38 -13.03
C LEU A 145 28.84 -15.50 -13.29
N GLY A 146 29.46 -16.61 -12.89
CA GLY A 146 30.91 -16.80 -12.98
C GLY A 146 31.68 -15.95 -11.97
N SER A 147 33.00 -16.17 -11.91
CA SER A 147 33.90 -15.51 -10.95
C SER A 147 34.05 -13.99 -11.16
N ASN A 148 33.72 -13.49 -12.35
CA ASN A 148 33.74 -12.06 -12.70
C ASN A 148 32.38 -11.37 -12.52
N GLY A 149 31.32 -12.11 -12.18
CA GLY A 149 29.98 -11.57 -11.92
C GLY A 149 29.24 -11.03 -13.15
N GLN A 150 29.70 -11.31 -14.37
CA GLN A 150 29.10 -10.77 -15.60
C GLN A 150 28.19 -11.75 -16.34
N GLY A 151 28.32 -13.06 -16.07
CA GLY A 151 27.56 -14.08 -16.78
C GLY A 151 27.85 -14.13 -18.29
N TYR A 152 27.01 -14.87 -19.02
CA TYR A 152 26.99 -14.86 -20.49
C TYR A 152 26.20 -13.65 -21.03
N SER A 153 26.38 -13.35 -22.32
CA SER A 153 25.55 -12.34 -23.01
C SER A 153 24.13 -12.85 -23.17
N SER A 154 23.15 -12.02 -22.82
CA SER A 154 21.73 -12.36 -23.00
C SER A 154 21.28 -12.10 -24.43
N GLU A 155 20.40 -12.97 -24.94
CA GLU A 155 19.67 -12.78 -26.20
C GLU A 155 18.37 -11.98 -26.02
N GLU A 156 18.05 -11.58 -24.78
CA GLU A 156 16.83 -10.83 -24.46
C GLU A 156 16.83 -9.44 -25.11
N ILE A 157 15.70 -9.11 -25.77
CA ILE A 157 15.55 -7.85 -26.48
C ILE A 157 15.13 -6.76 -25.50
N ARG A 158 16.02 -5.79 -25.29
CA ARG A 158 15.72 -4.60 -24.48
C ARG A 158 14.55 -3.82 -25.08
N PRO A 159 13.49 -3.54 -24.31
CA PRO A 159 12.40 -2.67 -24.75
C PRO A 159 12.87 -1.25 -25.02
N ASP A 160 12.28 -0.61 -26.03
CA ASP A 160 12.57 0.79 -26.37
C ASP A 160 12.18 1.76 -25.24
N ASN A 161 11.11 1.42 -24.49
CA ASN A 161 10.64 2.22 -23.38
C ASN A 161 10.67 1.44 -22.07
N LEU A 162 11.48 1.92 -21.13
CA LEU A 162 11.64 1.36 -19.80
C LEU A 162 10.86 2.14 -18.73
N GLY A 163 10.01 3.09 -19.12
CA GLY A 163 9.16 3.85 -18.23
C GLY A 163 7.75 4.05 -18.77
N ASN A 164 6.75 3.88 -17.91
CA ASN A 164 5.35 4.02 -18.28
C ASN A 164 4.68 5.03 -17.35
N ASN A 165 3.99 6.03 -17.92
CA ASN A 165 3.25 7.05 -17.18
C ASN A 165 1.76 6.82 -17.40
N GLN A 166 1.02 6.80 -16.32
CA GLN A 166 -0.40 6.51 -16.29
C GLN A 166 -1.12 7.49 -15.37
N ILE A 167 -2.41 7.66 -15.60
CA ILE A 167 -3.28 8.37 -14.67
C ILE A 167 -4.04 7.30 -13.90
N ASP A 168 -4.25 7.54 -12.61
CA ASP A 168 -4.92 6.63 -11.69
C ASP A 168 -6.11 7.34 -11.04
N PHE A 169 -7.20 6.59 -10.81
CA PHE A 169 -8.40 7.11 -10.16
C PHE A 169 -8.88 6.17 -9.07
N SER A 170 -9.21 6.74 -7.91
CA SER A 170 -9.77 6.00 -6.78
C SER A 170 -10.98 6.71 -6.21
N ALA A 171 -11.83 5.95 -5.53
CA ALA A 171 -12.97 6.46 -4.78
C ALA A 171 -13.14 5.73 -3.45
N GLY A 172 -13.75 6.38 -2.48
CA GLY A 172 -14.01 5.77 -1.19
C GLY A 172 -15.12 6.44 -0.41
N ILE A 173 -15.63 5.70 0.56
CA ILE A 173 -16.67 6.13 1.49
C ILE A 173 -16.16 5.85 2.90
N LEU A 174 -16.39 6.78 3.81
CA LEU A 174 -16.07 6.68 5.23
C LEU A 174 -17.29 7.10 6.04
N ALA A 175 -17.79 6.25 6.91
CA ALA A 175 -18.79 6.59 7.92
C ALA A 175 -18.10 6.64 9.29
N PHE A 176 -18.37 7.68 10.07
CA PHE A 176 -17.77 7.84 11.39
C PHE A 176 -18.69 8.55 12.37
N SER A 177 -18.56 8.18 13.64
CA SER A 177 -19.16 8.78 14.83
C SER A 177 -18.08 9.07 15.86
N ASP A 178 -18.46 9.54 17.05
CA ASP A 178 -17.52 9.81 18.14
C ASP A 178 -16.74 8.57 18.61
N LYS A 179 -17.29 7.36 18.39
CA LYS A 179 -16.71 6.11 18.90
C LYS A 179 -16.26 5.14 17.82
N PHE A 180 -16.90 5.15 16.65
CA PHE A 180 -16.72 4.14 15.62
C PHE A 180 -16.43 4.78 14.28
N TYR A 181 -15.64 4.10 13.46
CA TYR A 181 -15.49 4.43 12.06
C TYR A 181 -15.47 3.16 11.22
N GLY A 182 -15.90 3.29 9.97
CA GLY A 182 -15.83 2.23 8.98
C GLY A 182 -15.83 2.81 7.58
N GLY A 183 -15.17 2.14 6.64
CA GLY A 183 -15.11 2.64 5.28
C GLY A 183 -14.77 1.58 4.26
N ILE A 184 -15.05 1.92 3.02
CA ILE A 184 -14.78 1.11 1.83
C ILE A 184 -14.05 2.01 0.83
N ALA A 185 -12.99 1.50 0.21
CA ALA A 185 -12.27 2.17 -0.86
C ALA A 185 -12.08 1.23 -2.04
N LEU A 186 -12.18 1.80 -3.23
CA LEU A 186 -11.83 1.18 -4.50
C LEU A 186 -10.73 2.03 -5.13
N GLN A 187 -9.54 1.44 -5.28
CA GLN A 187 -8.40 2.08 -5.93
C GLN A 187 -8.12 1.43 -7.28
N HIS A 188 -7.51 2.20 -8.18
CA HIS A 188 -7.24 1.77 -9.55
C HIS A 188 -8.51 1.43 -10.33
N LEU A 189 -9.51 2.30 -10.22
CA LEU A 189 -10.82 2.15 -10.88
C LEU A 189 -10.71 2.05 -12.39
N ASN A 190 -9.68 2.68 -12.97
CA ASN A 190 -9.45 2.69 -14.40
C ASN A 190 -8.54 1.57 -14.90
N ASN A 191 -8.09 0.66 -14.03
CA ASN A 191 -7.26 -0.51 -14.38
C ASN A 191 -6.17 -0.18 -15.43
N PHE A 192 -5.38 0.86 -15.15
CA PHE A 192 -4.44 1.40 -16.13
C PHE A 192 -3.39 0.37 -16.54
N ASN A 193 -2.87 0.46 -17.76
CA ASN A 193 -1.88 -0.49 -18.24
C ASN A 193 -0.48 -0.11 -17.73
N GLU A 194 0.12 -0.92 -16.86
CA GLU A 194 1.48 -0.70 -16.33
C GLU A 194 2.60 -1.42 -17.12
N ASN A 195 2.26 -2.05 -18.25
CA ASN A 195 3.19 -2.88 -19.00
C ASN A 195 4.41 -2.08 -19.49
N LEU A 196 5.59 -2.64 -19.25
CA LEU A 196 6.87 -2.17 -19.77
C LEU A 196 7.41 -3.07 -20.88
N LEU A 197 6.85 -4.28 -21.00
CA LEU A 197 7.24 -5.27 -22.01
C LEU A 197 6.14 -5.38 -23.06
N ASN A 198 6.49 -5.14 -24.32
CA ASN A 198 5.58 -5.31 -25.44
C ASN A 198 5.62 -6.76 -25.93
N THR A 199 5.20 -7.69 -25.06
CA THR A 199 5.03 -9.08 -25.47
C THR A 199 3.71 -9.17 -26.22
N GLY A 200 3.72 -9.52 -27.51
CA GLY A 200 2.51 -9.69 -28.35
C GLY A 200 1.54 -10.79 -27.89
N SER A 201 1.64 -11.23 -26.63
CA SER A 201 0.74 -12.17 -25.96
C SER A 201 -0.26 -11.40 -25.11
N SER A 202 -1.54 -11.48 -25.47
CA SER A 202 -2.68 -10.92 -24.72
C SER A 202 -2.79 -11.40 -23.27
N ALA A 203 -2.01 -12.42 -22.87
CA ALA A 203 -1.97 -12.96 -21.52
C ALA A 203 -1.24 -12.07 -20.49
N LEU A 204 -0.44 -11.09 -20.94
CA LEU A 204 0.25 -10.11 -20.09
C LEU A 204 -0.41 -8.72 -20.15
N LEU A 205 -1.55 -8.57 -20.84
CA LEU A 205 -2.33 -7.32 -20.93
C LEU A 205 -3.19 -7.06 -19.67
N ILE A 206 -2.68 -7.43 -18.50
CA ILE A 206 -3.42 -7.25 -17.25
C ILE A 206 -3.11 -5.85 -16.75
N GLY A 207 -4.06 -4.93 -16.94
CA GLY A 207 -3.98 -3.61 -16.32
C GLY A 207 -3.86 -3.73 -14.80
N HIS A 208 -3.29 -2.72 -14.19
CA HIS A 208 -3.03 -2.63 -12.76
C HIS A 208 -4.33 -2.92 -11.99
N PRO A 209 -4.40 -4.05 -11.26
CA PRO A 209 -5.67 -4.59 -10.79
C PRO A 209 -6.31 -3.68 -9.74
N MET A 210 -7.64 -3.52 -9.84
CA MET A 210 -8.41 -2.76 -8.87
C MET A 210 -8.22 -3.33 -7.45
N ARG A 211 -7.97 -2.44 -6.49
CA ARG A 211 -7.80 -2.78 -5.07
C ARG A 211 -9.02 -2.37 -4.27
N LEU A 212 -9.69 -3.35 -3.67
CA LEU A 212 -10.76 -3.17 -2.71
C LEU A 212 -10.18 -3.13 -1.29
N SER A 213 -10.52 -2.12 -0.51
CA SER A 213 -10.20 -2.06 0.93
C SER A 213 -11.47 -1.84 1.74
N VAL A 214 -11.69 -2.65 2.76
CA VAL A 214 -12.78 -2.52 3.74
C VAL A 214 -12.14 -2.43 5.12
N HIS A 215 -12.43 -1.37 5.85
CA HIS A 215 -11.81 -1.13 7.15
C HIS A 215 -12.83 -0.65 8.17
N GLY A 216 -12.47 -0.79 9.43
CA GLY A 216 -13.22 -0.20 10.53
C GLY A 216 -12.46 -0.28 11.84
N GLY A 217 -12.94 0.48 12.80
CA GLY A 217 -12.35 0.51 14.13
C GLY A 217 -13.20 1.31 15.09
N ALA A 218 -12.75 1.32 16.34
CA ALA A 218 -13.38 2.09 17.40
C ALA A 218 -12.31 2.73 18.27
N GLN A 219 -12.69 3.73 19.06
CA GLN A 219 -11.90 4.19 20.19
C GLN A 219 -12.76 4.16 21.44
N PHE A 220 -12.25 3.49 22.46
CA PHE A 220 -12.86 3.43 23.79
C PHE A 220 -11.92 4.13 24.78
N ASP A 221 -12.38 5.24 25.34
CA ASP A 221 -11.68 5.90 26.43
C ASP A 221 -11.92 5.09 27.71
N LEU A 222 -10.85 4.59 28.32
CA LEU A 222 -10.87 3.72 29.49
C LEU A 222 -10.86 4.51 30.82
N GLY A 223 -10.89 5.84 30.74
CA GLY A 223 -10.76 6.73 31.88
C GLY A 223 -9.34 6.78 32.44
N GLY A 224 -9.14 7.65 33.43
CA GLY A 224 -7.84 7.90 34.06
C GLY A 224 -7.13 9.12 33.49
N ASN A 225 -6.82 10.07 34.38
CA ASN A 225 -5.80 11.06 34.12
C ASN A 225 -4.46 10.33 34.15
N GLY A 226 -3.92 9.95 32.99
CA GLY A 226 -2.49 9.63 32.90
C GLY A 226 -1.68 10.79 33.51
N LYS A 227 -0.43 10.54 33.94
CA LYS A 227 0.43 11.62 34.43
C LYS A 227 0.39 12.77 33.39
N ASN A 228 -0.22 13.91 33.74
CA ASN A 228 -0.53 15.08 32.91
C ASN A 228 -1.93 15.16 32.22
N GLY A 229 -2.94 14.41 32.67
CA GLY A 229 -4.34 14.57 32.21
C GLY A 229 -4.64 13.97 30.83
N GLN A 230 -3.74 13.13 30.31
CA GLN A 230 -3.95 12.46 29.03
C GLN A 230 -4.71 11.15 29.24
N ALA A 231 -5.81 10.96 28.49
CA ALA A 231 -6.70 9.82 28.61
C ALA A 231 -6.02 8.51 28.20
N VAL A 232 -6.28 7.44 28.98
CA VAL A 232 -5.98 6.08 28.57
C VAL A 232 -7.10 5.61 27.65
N PHE A 233 -6.76 5.06 26.49
CA PHE A 233 -7.74 4.60 25.52
C PHE A 233 -7.30 3.28 24.88
N PHE A 234 -8.28 2.55 24.35
CA PHE A 234 -8.08 1.37 23.53
C PHE A 234 -8.75 1.56 22.17
N ALA A 235 -8.00 1.28 21.09
CA ALA A 235 -8.45 1.47 19.73
C ALA A 235 -8.32 0.17 18.91
N PRO A 236 -9.35 -0.71 18.91
CA PRO A 236 -9.38 -1.87 18.04
C PRO A 236 -9.64 -1.45 16.59
N SER A 237 -9.08 -2.21 15.65
CA SER A 237 -9.23 -1.98 14.22
C SER A 237 -9.12 -3.26 13.41
N VAL A 238 -9.79 -3.26 12.27
CA VAL A 238 -9.84 -4.35 11.30
C VAL A 238 -9.67 -3.78 9.89
N LEU A 239 -8.96 -4.52 9.05
CA LEU A 239 -8.77 -4.20 7.64
C LEU A 239 -8.85 -5.49 6.81
N TYR A 240 -9.64 -5.46 5.75
CA TYR A 240 -9.65 -6.43 4.67
C TYR A 240 -9.24 -5.73 3.37
N VAL A 241 -8.25 -6.27 2.67
CA VAL A 241 -7.80 -5.79 1.36
C VAL A 241 -7.87 -6.94 0.37
N ARG A 242 -8.32 -6.67 -0.85
CA ARG A 242 -8.28 -7.60 -1.97
C ARG A 242 -7.81 -6.89 -3.23
N GLN A 243 -6.83 -7.47 -3.91
CA GLN A 243 -6.32 -6.99 -5.19
C GLN A 243 -6.00 -8.21 -6.05
N ALA A 244 -6.66 -8.32 -7.20
CA ALA A 244 -6.66 -9.53 -8.03
C ALA A 244 -6.96 -10.82 -7.21
N GLU A 245 -6.09 -11.83 -7.29
CA GLU A 245 -6.20 -13.08 -6.53
C GLU A 245 -5.73 -12.98 -5.08
N PHE A 246 -5.07 -11.88 -4.71
CA PHE A 246 -4.53 -11.68 -3.38
C PHE A 246 -5.58 -11.07 -2.45
N SER A 247 -5.62 -11.59 -1.23
CA SER A 247 -6.46 -11.03 -0.17
C SER A 247 -5.70 -11.07 1.15
N GLN A 248 -5.92 -10.03 1.94
CA GLN A 248 -5.27 -9.84 3.22
C GLN A 248 -6.30 -9.38 4.24
N PHE A 249 -6.29 -10.02 5.39
CA PHE A 249 -7.06 -9.64 6.56
C PHE A 249 -6.13 -9.25 7.69
N MET A 250 -6.41 -8.15 8.37
CA MET A 250 -5.70 -7.68 9.55
C MET A 250 -6.70 -7.38 10.66
N LEU A 251 -6.38 -7.87 11.85
CA LEU A 251 -7.14 -7.62 13.07
C LEU A 251 -6.16 -7.25 14.18
N GLY A 252 -6.47 -6.21 14.93
CA GLY A 252 -5.65 -5.82 16.05
C GLY A 252 -6.12 -4.54 16.71
N GLY A 253 -5.21 -3.88 17.40
CA GLY A 253 -5.49 -2.62 18.04
C GLY A 253 -4.30 -2.10 18.82
N TYR A 254 -4.45 -0.89 19.34
CA TYR A 254 -3.44 -0.27 20.19
C TYR A 254 -4.07 0.41 21.40
N TRP A 255 -3.26 0.54 22.43
CA TRP A 255 -3.56 1.26 23.65
C TRP A 255 -2.74 2.54 23.70
N GLY A 256 -3.35 3.61 24.17
CA GLY A 256 -2.66 4.83 24.56
C GLY A 256 -2.53 4.92 26.07
N PHE A 257 -1.32 5.18 26.55
CA PHE A 257 -0.98 5.42 27.96
C PHE A 257 -0.30 6.78 28.07
N GLY A 258 -1.10 7.84 28.02
CA GLY A 258 -0.60 9.21 27.94
C GLY A 258 0.25 9.42 26.68
N PRO A 259 1.56 9.77 26.81
CA PRO A 259 2.38 10.07 25.65
C PRO A 259 2.85 8.81 24.92
N VAL A 260 2.74 7.61 25.52
CA VAL A 260 3.16 6.35 24.88
C VAL A 260 1.95 5.63 24.31
N PHE A 261 2.09 4.99 23.15
CA PHE A 261 1.11 4.05 22.66
C PHE A 261 1.78 2.77 22.17
N ALA A 262 1.10 1.64 22.34
CA ALA A 262 1.61 0.34 21.93
C ALA A 262 0.45 -0.54 21.46
N GLY A 263 0.71 -1.43 20.51
CA GLY A 263 -0.33 -2.25 19.91
C GLY A 263 0.19 -3.51 19.24
N ALA A 264 -0.74 -4.35 18.86
CA ALA A 264 -0.47 -5.58 18.16
C ALA A 264 -1.55 -5.87 17.12
N TRP A 265 -1.11 -6.39 15.97
CA TRP A 265 -1.99 -6.87 14.91
C TRP A 265 -1.58 -8.26 14.45
N TYR A 266 -2.57 -9.02 14.04
CA TYR A 266 -2.41 -10.26 13.34
C TYR A 266 -2.82 -10.06 11.89
N ARG A 267 -1.97 -10.53 10.96
CA ARG A 267 -2.19 -10.46 9.52
C ARG A 267 -2.24 -11.85 8.92
N ASN A 268 -3.28 -12.10 8.13
CA ASN A 268 -3.51 -13.34 7.42
C ASN A 268 -3.69 -13.04 5.93
N SER A 269 -2.94 -13.74 5.07
CA SER A 269 -2.95 -13.53 3.62
C SER A 269 -3.91 -14.51 2.90
N GLY A 270 -5.13 -14.66 3.41
CA GLY A 270 -6.21 -15.48 2.86
C GLY A 270 -5.98 -16.98 2.97
N LYS A 271 -4.87 -17.49 2.40
CA LYS A 271 -4.50 -18.91 2.41
C LYS A 271 -3.71 -19.30 3.65
N ASN A 272 -2.87 -18.40 4.18
CA ASN A 272 -1.96 -18.69 5.29
C ASN A 272 -1.85 -17.52 6.28
N PRO A 273 -1.57 -17.80 7.58
CA PRO A 273 -1.03 -16.80 8.50
C PRO A 273 0.21 -16.16 7.89
N ASP A 274 0.29 -14.83 7.93
CA ASP A 274 1.39 -14.10 7.30
C ASP A 274 2.30 -13.44 8.34
N ALA A 275 1.75 -12.65 9.26
CA ALA A 275 2.56 -11.91 10.22
C ALA A 275 1.86 -11.61 11.55
N ALA A 276 2.66 -11.52 12.61
CA ALA A 276 2.34 -10.76 13.81
C ALA A 276 3.07 -9.42 13.76
N ILE A 277 2.36 -8.34 14.05
CA ILE A 277 2.84 -6.96 13.91
C ILE A 277 2.81 -6.33 15.30
N GLY A 278 3.95 -5.80 15.74
CA GLY A 278 4.04 -4.96 16.93
C GLY A 278 4.06 -3.46 16.58
N LEU A 279 3.53 -2.64 17.48
CA LEU A 279 3.57 -1.19 17.41
C LEU A 279 4.08 -0.65 18.75
N ILE A 280 5.00 0.31 18.69
CA ILE A 280 5.33 1.18 19.82
C ILE A 280 5.54 2.59 19.28
N GLY A 281 5.00 3.58 19.99
CA GLY A 281 5.13 4.96 19.57
C GLY A 281 4.99 5.94 20.70
N TYR A 282 5.32 7.19 20.38
CA TYR A 282 5.35 8.31 21.30
C TYR A 282 4.64 9.52 20.69
N ARG A 283 3.90 10.25 21.53
CA ARG A 283 3.18 11.47 21.21
C ARG A 283 3.72 12.61 22.06
N TYR A 284 4.19 13.65 21.39
CA TYR A 284 4.63 14.89 22.02
C TYR A 284 3.91 16.08 21.39
N GLY A 285 2.90 16.61 22.10
CA GLY A 285 2.02 17.64 21.55
C GLY A 285 1.33 17.17 20.27
N VAL A 286 1.60 17.87 19.17
CA VAL A 286 1.06 17.58 17.83
C VAL A 286 1.83 16.48 17.09
N LEU A 287 3.05 16.14 17.54
CA LEU A 287 3.89 15.14 16.89
C LEU A 287 3.55 13.74 17.38
N ARG A 288 3.51 12.77 16.44
CA ARG A 288 3.42 11.33 16.72
C ARG A 288 4.50 10.60 15.94
N LEU A 289 5.19 9.69 16.61
CA LEU A 289 6.23 8.81 16.05
C LEU A 289 5.92 7.37 16.46
N GLY A 290 6.09 6.40 15.57
CA GLY A 290 5.87 4.98 15.86
C GLY A 290 5.75 4.14 14.60
#